data_AF-R9J4T4-F1
#
_entry.id   AF-R9J4T4-F1
#
_cell.length_a   1.000
_cell.length_b   1.000
_cell.length_c   1.000
_cell.angle_alpha   90.00
_cell.angle_beta   90.00
_cell.angle_gamma   90.00
#
_symmetry.space_group_name_H-M   'P 1'
#
loop_
_entity.id
_entity.type
_entity.pdbx_description
1 polymer ?
#
loop_
_entity_poly.entity_id
_entity_poly.type
_entity_poly.pdbx_seq_one_letter_code
_entity_poly.pdbx_strand_id
1 'polypeptide(L)'
;MIDGYLQVPKKKERPSAENLRGTYEEMYSNWKNKMAEAAGRDDVYSSFMNLLSLQWMFYEITEYIAVDGFEIKDKFNPKNLEENVDIFNQALNKYLAEYEKVGIRPKYFESMTEFIESYNKEISEEI
;
A
#
# COMPACT_ATOMS: atom_id res chain seq x y z
N MET A 1 26.57 27.78 15.87
CA MET A 1 25.29 27.06 16.00
C MET A 1 24.96 26.41 14.66
N ILE A 2 25.32 25.15 14.47
CA ILE A 2 25.08 24.40 13.21
C ILE A 2 24.50 22.99 13.49
N ASP A 3 24.06 22.71 14.72
CA ASP A 3 23.57 21.38 15.15
C ASP A 3 22.07 21.14 14.87
N GLY A 4 21.40 22.02 14.12
CA GLY A 4 19.94 21.97 13.94
C GLY A 4 19.42 21.15 12.73
N TYR A 5 20.30 20.64 11.86
CA TYR A 5 19.87 20.12 10.55
C TYR A 5 20.39 18.72 10.18
N LEU A 6 21.22 18.08 11.01
CA LEU A 6 21.38 16.63 10.89
C LEU A 6 20.18 15.97 11.55
N GLN A 7 19.16 15.65 10.76
CA GLN A 7 18.21 14.61 11.18
C GLN A 7 19.04 13.34 11.39
N VAL A 8 19.26 12.98 12.66
CA VAL A 8 19.77 11.66 13.01
C VAL A 8 18.77 10.67 12.39
N PRO A 9 19.20 9.77 11.49
CA PRO A 9 18.29 8.81 10.89
C PRO A 9 17.55 8.09 12.01
N LYS A 10 16.23 8.24 12.08
CA LYS A 10 15.43 7.51 13.05
C LYS A 10 15.69 6.03 12.79
N LYS A 11 16.01 5.29 13.86
CA LYS A 11 16.18 3.85 13.76
C LYS A 11 14.84 3.26 13.34
N LYS A 12 14.79 2.69 12.14
CA LYS A 12 13.60 2.01 11.64
C LYS A 12 13.24 0.83 12.53
N GLU A 13 11.95 0.65 12.78
CA GLU A 13 11.42 -0.51 13.48
C GLU A 13 11.54 -1.77 12.62
N ARG A 14 11.62 -2.93 13.26
CA ARG A 14 11.52 -4.20 12.52
C ARG A 14 10.06 -4.40 12.09
N PRO A 15 9.81 -4.98 10.91
CA PRO A 15 8.45 -5.31 10.50
C PRO A 15 7.84 -6.29 11.49
N SER A 16 6.59 -6.05 11.87
CA SER A 16 5.79 -6.88 12.76
C SER A 16 4.35 -6.95 12.27
N ALA A 17 3.59 -7.91 12.79
CA ALA A 17 2.17 -8.00 12.48
C ALA A 17 1.41 -6.71 12.87
N GLU A 18 1.81 -6.08 13.97
CA GLU A 18 1.16 -4.88 14.51
C GLU A 18 1.41 -3.63 13.66
N ASN A 19 2.66 -3.37 13.28
CA ASN A 19 3.02 -2.14 12.57
C ASN A 19 2.73 -2.19 11.06
N LEU A 20 2.52 -3.38 10.49
CA LEU A 20 2.09 -3.53 9.10
C LEU A 20 0.57 -3.67 8.94
N ARG A 21 -0.17 -4.06 9.98
CA ARG A 21 -1.62 -4.36 9.89
C ARG A 21 -2.41 -3.24 9.21
N GLY A 22 -3.27 -3.61 8.26
CA GLY A 22 -4.20 -2.71 7.57
C GLY A 22 -3.61 -1.89 6.41
N THR A 23 -2.29 -1.73 6.32
CA THR A 23 -1.65 -0.92 5.27
C THR A 23 -1.82 -1.49 3.85
N TYR A 24 -1.76 -2.82 3.68
CA TYR A 24 -2.07 -3.49 2.40
C TYR A 24 -3.52 -3.28 2.00
N GLU A 25 -4.46 -3.46 2.94
CA GLU A 25 -5.89 -3.28 2.71
C GLU A 25 -6.21 -1.83 2.33
N GLU A 26 -5.55 -0.85 2.95
CA GLU A 26 -5.63 0.56 2.59
C GLU A 26 -5.17 0.79 1.14
N MET A 27 -3.99 0.27 0.77
CA MET A 27 -3.49 0.39 -0.60
C MET A 27 -4.40 -0.26 -1.64
N TYR A 28 -4.88 -1.47 -1.34
CA TYR A 28 -5.76 -2.23 -2.21
C TYR A 28 -7.09 -1.51 -2.42
N SER A 29 -7.76 -1.14 -1.34
CA SER A 29 -9.11 -0.55 -1.38
C SER A 29 -9.10 0.87 -1.97
N ASN A 30 -8.07 1.66 -1.68
CA ASN A 30 -8.01 3.04 -2.15
C ASN A 30 -7.71 3.17 -3.64
N TRP A 31 -6.84 2.32 -4.21
CA TRP A 31 -6.25 2.59 -5.53
C TRP A 31 -6.39 1.47 -6.56
N LYS A 32 -6.56 0.19 -6.17
CA LYS A 32 -6.52 -0.91 -7.15
C LYS A 32 -7.59 -0.78 -8.24
N ASN A 33 -8.85 -0.53 -7.87
CA ASN A 33 -9.93 -0.36 -8.84
C ASN A 33 -9.82 0.98 -9.59
N LYS A 34 -9.28 2.02 -8.95
CA LYS A 34 -9.06 3.33 -9.59
C LYS A 34 -7.99 3.26 -10.68
N MET A 35 -7.00 2.38 -10.54
CA MET A 35 -6.02 2.12 -11.60
C MET A 35 -6.69 1.53 -12.84
N ALA A 36 -7.50 0.49 -12.66
CA ALA A 36 -8.25 -0.12 -13.77
C ALA A 36 -9.25 0.85 -14.40
N GLU A 37 -9.94 1.65 -13.59
CA GLU A 37 -10.87 2.68 -14.06
C GLU A 37 -10.15 3.78 -14.87
N ALA A 38 -8.98 4.23 -14.41
CA ALA A 38 -8.17 5.22 -15.12
C ALA A 38 -7.69 4.69 -16.48
N ALA A 39 -7.23 3.44 -16.54
CA ALA A 39 -6.84 2.80 -17.79
C ALA A 39 -8.03 2.67 -18.76
N GLY A 40 -9.17 2.18 -18.27
CA GLY A 40 -10.39 2.03 -19.08
C GLY A 40 -11.00 3.35 -19.59
N ARG A 41 -10.58 4.49 -19.06
CA ARG A 41 -11.01 5.84 -19.48
C ARG A 41 -9.96 6.64 -20.23
N ASP A 42 -8.78 6.06 -20.50
CA ASP A 42 -7.61 6.78 -21.01
C ASP A 42 -7.23 8.01 -20.15
N ASP A 43 -7.50 7.96 -18.84
CA ASP A 43 -7.23 9.05 -17.90
C ASP A 43 -5.79 8.97 -17.37
N VAL A 44 -4.89 9.57 -18.15
CA VAL A 44 -3.45 9.65 -17.86
C VAL A 44 -3.18 10.31 -16.50
N TYR A 45 -3.95 11.35 -16.15
CA TYR A 45 -3.74 12.09 -14.90
C TYR A 45 -4.10 11.23 -13.69
N SER A 46 -5.29 10.61 -13.70
CA SER A 46 -5.70 9.71 -12.62
C SER A 46 -4.76 8.51 -12.48
N SER A 47 -4.29 7.94 -13.59
CA SER A 47 -3.29 6.85 -13.58
C SER A 47 -2.00 7.28 -12.88
N PHE A 48 -1.46 8.45 -13.24
CA PHE A 48 -0.28 9.01 -12.60
C PHE A 48 -0.48 9.28 -11.11
N MET A 49 -1.59 9.91 -10.73
CA MET A 49 -1.88 10.25 -9.34
C MET A 49 -2.02 9.01 -8.46
N ASN A 50 -2.68 7.96 -8.95
CA ASN A 50 -2.82 6.70 -8.20
C ASN A 50 -1.46 6.02 -7.97
N LEU A 51 -0.58 5.95 -9.00
CA LEU A 51 0.78 5.41 -8.84
C LEU A 51 1.63 6.26 -7.89
N LEU A 52 1.52 7.58 -7.98
CA LEU A 52 2.23 8.50 -7.10
C LEU A 52 1.75 8.34 -5.64
N SER A 53 0.45 8.19 -5.40
CA SER A 53 -0.09 7.91 -4.07
C SER A 53 0.43 6.60 -3.50
N LEU A 54 0.49 5.54 -4.31
CA LEU A 54 1.08 4.26 -3.89
C LEU A 54 2.57 4.44 -3.52
N GLN A 55 3.34 5.17 -4.34
CA GLN A 55 4.75 5.45 -4.05
C GLN A 55 4.92 6.22 -2.73
N TRP A 56 4.06 7.19 -2.44
CA TRP A 56 4.07 7.92 -1.18
C TRP A 56 3.79 7.03 0.02
N MET A 57 2.80 6.14 -0.08
CA MET A 57 2.52 5.16 0.97
C MET A 57 3.75 4.29 1.27
N PHE A 58 4.45 3.82 0.24
CA PHE A 58 5.71 3.08 0.44
C PHE A 58 6.81 3.92 1.08
N TYR A 59 6.94 5.19 0.73
CA TYR A 59 7.90 6.07 1.39
C TYR A 59 7.57 6.28 2.86
N GLU A 60 6.31 6.51 3.21
CA GLU A 60 5.88 6.64 4.61
C GLU A 60 6.17 5.34 5.39
N ILE A 61 5.79 4.17 4.87
CA ILE A 61 6.06 2.89 5.52
C ILE A 61 7.57 2.68 5.69
N THR A 62 8.36 2.89 4.63
CA THR A 62 9.81 2.66 4.67
C THR A 62 10.56 3.72 5.48
N GLU A 63 9.97 4.88 5.75
CA GLU A 63 10.55 5.88 6.66
C GLU A 63 10.65 5.34 8.09
N TYR A 64 9.61 4.60 8.54
CA TYR A 64 9.51 4.11 9.92
C TYR A 64 9.84 2.63 10.07
N ILE A 65 9.60 1.80 9.05
CA ILE A 65 9.69 0.34 9.12
C ILE A 65 10.76 -0.18 8.15
N ALA A 66 11.59 -1.11 8.62
CA ALA A 66 12.67 -1.72 7.85
C ALA A 66 12.17 -2.81 6.89
N VAL A 67 11.31 -2.43 5.94
CA VAL A 67 10.91 -3.26 4.79
C VAL A 67 11.69 -2.86 3.53
N ASP A 68 11.67 -3.71 2.51
CA ASP A 68 12.31 -3.42 1.22
C ASP A 68 11.72 -2.17 0.55
N GLY A 69 12.53 -1.48 -0.25
CA GLY A 69 12.08 -0.31 -1.01
C GLY A 69 11.28 -0.71 -2.24
N PHE A 70 10.20 0.02 -2.50
CA PHE A 70 9.34 -0.17 -3.66
C PHE A 70 9.44 1.04 -4.59
N GLU A 71 10.40 1.00 -5.52
CA GLU A 71 10.56 2.06 -6.52
C GLU A 71 9.70 1.77 -7.76
N ILE A 72 8.67 2.60 -7.94
CA ILE A 72 7.72 2.56 -9.07
C ILE A 72 7.62 3.88 -9.84
N LYS A 73 8.08 5.00 -9.28
CA LYS A 73 7.95 6.34 -9.87
C LYS A 73 8.44 6.43 -11.31
N ASP A 74 9.60 5.86 -11.61
CA ASP A 74 10.24 5.96 -12.93
C ASP A 74 9.67 4.99 -13.98
N LYS A 75 8.65 4.21 -13.61
CA LYS A 75 8.04 3.21 -14.49
C LYS A 75 6.75 3.70 -15.14
N PHE A 76 6.26 4.88 -14.79
CA PHE A 76 5.03 5.42 -15.36
C PHE A 76 5.14 5.56 -16.89
N ASN A 77 4.16 5.00 -17.59
CA ASN A 77 4.02 5.10 -19.04
C ASN A 77 2.73 5.85 -19.42
N PRO A 78 2.82 7.10 -19.90
CA PRO A 78 1.62 7.85 -20.31
C PRO A 78 1.00 7.33 -21.62
N LYS A 79 1.69 6.44 -22.34
CA LYS A 79 1.22 5.86 -23.61
C LYS A 79 0.59 4.47 -23.43
N ASN A 80 0.71 3.86 -22.25
CA ASN A 80 0.21 2.52 -21.97
C ASN A 80 -0.29 2.46 -20.52
N LEU A 81 -1.56 2.77 -20.30
CA LEU A 81 -2.13 2.81 -18.95
C LEU A 81 -2.38 1.41 -18.37
N GLU A 82 -2.58 0.40 -19.23
CA GLU A 82 -2.65 -1.00 -18.79
C GLU A 82 -1.31 -1.46 -18.19
N GLU A 83 -0.19 -1.05 -18.77
CA GLU A 83 1.14 -1.29 -18.17
C GLU A 83 1.27 -0.62 -16.79
N ASN A 84 0.66 0.56 -16.58
CA ASN A 84 0.63 1.19 -15.26
C ASN A 84 -0.19 0.36 -14.25
N VAL A 85 -1.29 -0.26 -14.67
CA VAL A 85 -2.08 -1.20 -13.84
C VAL A 85 -1.20 -2.41 -13.43
N ASP A 86 -0.45 -2.96 -14.37
CA ASP A 86 0.48 -4.06 -14.10
C ASP A 86 1.59 -3.65 -13.13
N ILE A 87 2.18 -2.47 -13.32
CA ILE A 87 3.20 -1.92 -12.40
C ILE A 87 2.61 -1.77 -10.99
N PHE A 88 1.41 -1.22 -10.86
CA PHE A 88 0.70 -1.10 -9.58
C PHE A 88 0.50 -2.48 -8.93
N ASN A 89 -0.05 -3.45 -9.68
CA ASN A 89 -0.31 -4.78 -9.17
C ASN A 89 0.98 -5.50 -8.74
N GLN A 90 2.05 -5.39 -9.52
CA GLN A 90 3.35 -5.96 -9.18
C GLN A 90 3.91 -5.36 -7.88
N ALA A 91 3.79 -4.05 -7.70
CA ALA A 91 4.28 -3.40 -6.49
C ALA A 91 3.45 -3.77 -5.26
N LEU A 92 2.13 -3.82 -5.39
CA LEU A 92 1.23 -4.27 -4.33
C LEU A 92 1.49 -5.73 -3.94
N ASN A 93 1.73 -6.61 -4.91
CA ASN A 93 2.09 -8.02 -4.66
C ASN A 93 3.47 -8.18 -4.00
N LYS A 94 4.43 -7.31 -4.33
CA LYS A 94 5.72 -7.30 -3.62
C LYS A 94 5.53 -6.88 -2.17
N TYR A 95 4.70 -5.89 -1.89
CA TYR A 95 4.39 -5.48 -0.52
C TYR A 95 3.65 -6.57 0.25
N LEU A 96 2.74 -7.31 -0.41
CA LEU A 96 2.08 -8.47 0.17
C LEU A 96 3.09 -9.51 0.71
N ALA A 97 4.22 -9.71 0.03
CA ALA A 97 5.26 -10.60 0.53
C ALA A 97 5.85 -10.13 1.87
N GLU A 98 5.90 -8.82 2.16
CA GLU A 98 6.31 -8.30 3.49
C GLU A 98 5.28 -8.63 4.57
N TYR A 99 4.00 -8.56 4.24
CA TYR A 99 2.90 -9.01 5.09
C TYR A 99 3.03 -10.49 5.47
N GLU A 100 3.28 -11.33 4.46
CA GLU A 100 3.41 -12.77 4.64
C GLU A 100 4.62 -13.14 5.52
N LYS A 101 5.75 -12.42 5.39
CA LYS A 101 6.95 -12.62 6.22
C LYS A 101 6.67 -12.44 7.72
N VAL A 102 5.72 -11.58 8.10
CA VAL A 102 5.34 -11.33 9.49
C VAL A 102 4.09 -12.11 9.91
N GLY A 103 3.60 -13.02 9.07
CA GLY A 103 2.47 -13.90 9.37
C GLY A 103 1.10 -13.25 9.22
N ILE A 104 1.00 -12.07 8.58
CA ILE A 104 -0.30 -11.47 8.25
C ILE A 104 -0.82 -12.09 6.95
N ARG A 105 -2.12 -12.37 6.89
CA ARG A 105 -2.83 -12.65 5.65
C ARG A 105 -3.82 -11.53 5.40
N PRO A 106 -3.91 -10.98 4.17
CA PRO A 106 -4.92 -9.99 3.85
C PRO A 106 -6.31 -10.52 4.14
N LYS A 107 -7.14 -9.68 4.74
CA LYS A 107 -8.55 -10.02 4.91
C LYS A 107 -9.26 -9.84 3.57
N TYR A 108 -9.97 -10.87 3.16
CA TYR A 108 -10.83 -10.85 1.99
C TYR A 108 -12.23 -11.24 2.43
N PHE A 109 -13.22 -10.54 1.90
CA PHE A 109 -14.63 -10.79 2.16
C PHE A 109 -15.35 -10.94 0.82
N GLU A 110 -16.06 -12.04 0.64
CA GLU A 110 -16.86 -12.33 -0.56
C GLU A 110 -18.14 -11.50 -0.59
N SER A 111 -18.60 -11.00 0.56
CA SER A 111 -19.82 -10.19 0.67
C SER A 111 -19.76 -9.14 1.77
N MET A 112 -20.63 -8.12 1.65
CA MET A 112 -20.80 -7.11 2.70
C MET A 112 -21.30 -7.75 4.01
N THR A 113 -22.09 -8.82 3.94
CA THR A 113 -22.55 -9.56 5.12
C THR A 113 -21.36 -10.17 5.87
N GLU A 114 -20.46 -10.85 5.16
CA GLU A 114 -19.26 -11.45 5.75
C GLU A 114 -18.35 -10.39 6.39
N PHE A 115 -18.19 -9.23 5.73
CA PHE A 115 -17.47 -8.10 6.30
C PHE A 115 -18.10 -7.61 7.62
N ILE A 116 -19.43 -7.41 7.65
CA ILE A 116 -20.15 -6.95 8.84
C ILE A 116 -20.05 -7.97 9.98
N GLU A 117 -20.18 -9.27 9.68
CA GLU A 117 -20.04 -10.33 10.67
C GLU A 117 -18.64 -10.37 11.29
N SER A 118 -17.60 -10.28 10.47
CA SER A 118 -16.21 -10.20 10.96
C SER A 118 -15.96 -8.94 11.79
N TYR A 119 -16.47 -7.79 11.33
CA TYR A 119 -16.30 -6.52 12.02
C TYR A 119 -16.98 -6.52 13.40
N ASN A 120 -18.21 -7.02 13.49
CA ASN A 120 -18.95 -7.11 14.74
C ASN A 120 -18.30 -8.09 15.73
N LYS A 121 -17.70 -9.18 15.23
CA LYS A 121 -16.97 -10.13 16.06
C LYS A 121 -15.73 -9.49 16.69
N GLU A 122 -14.95 -8.74 15.91
CA GLU A 122 -13.76 -8.04 16.43
C GLU A 122 -14.14 -7.03 17.53
N ILE A 123 -15.23 -6.27 17.36
CA ILE A 123 -15.73 -5.35 18.41
C ILE A 123 -16.08 -6.11 19.69
N SER A 124 -16.71 -7.29 19.58
CA SER A 124 -17.09 -8.07 20.76
C SER A 124 -15.92 -8.72 21.49
N GLU A 125 -14.77 -8.88 20.85
CA GLU A 125 -13.54 -9.43 21.43
C GLU A 125 -12.65 -8.34 22.07
N GLU A 126 -12.91 -7.07 21.78
CA GLU A 126 -12.21 -5.90 22.35
C GLU A 126 -12.90 -5.27 23.59
N ILE A 127 -14.10 -5.75 23.97
CA ILE A 127 -14.90 -5.31 25.14
C ILE A 127 -14.85 -6.36 26.25
#